data_AF-A0A3A0F4G8-F1
#
_entry.id   AF-A0A3A0F4G8-F1
#
_cell.length_a   1.000
_cell.length_b   1.000
_cell.length_c   1.000
_cell.angle_alpha   90.00
_cell.angle_beta   90.00
_cell.angle_gamma   90.00
#
_symmetry.space_group_name_H-M   'P 1'
#
loop_
_entity.id
_entity.type
_entity.pdbx_description
1 polymer ?
#
loop_
_entity_poly.entity_id
_entity_poly.type
_entity_poly.pdbx_seq_one_letter_code
_entity_poly.pdbx_strand_id
1 'polypeptide(L)'
;MDARRAGKLTQTQMFLAERAEMMLLSLANTTLDSIVYQETGFWQAVEGQRVLEILEKYLQDHARKWAQTFPDEFWIKLIKVKGYPSYFALKRPAFVGHWVNDIGYDRLVPGIREKLNKINPRLASDRRRNTHHQHTIEEHGQLKTHLIKVMAYMDVAANDTQFMRLLNRGAPRFGDTYEMPLDDV
;
A
#
# COMPACT_ATOMS: atom_id res chain seq x y z
N MET A 1 -41.22 -21.17 -1.90
CA MET A 1 -41.96 -20.13 -2.64
C MET A 1 -43.07 -20.73 -3.50
N ASP A 2 -42.73 -21.51 -4.52
CA ASP A 2 -43.73 -22.07 -5.45
C ASP A 2 -44.69 -23.07 -4.79
N ALA A 3 -44.21 -23.86 -3.82
CA ALA A 3 -45.06 -24.72 -3.00
C ALA A 3 -46.09 -23.94 -2.15
N ARG A 4 -45.74 -22.73 -1.66
CA ARG A 4 -46.68 -21.84 -0.97
C ARG A 4 -47.70 -21.26 -1.94
N ARG A 5 -47.23 -20.76 -3.09
CA ARG A 5 -48.08 -20.19 -4.17
C ARG A 5 -49.06 -21.23 -4.73
N ALA A 6 -48.65 -22.48 -4.82
CA ALA A 6 -49.47 -23.60 -5.25
C ALA A 6 -50.36 -24.19 -4.13
N GLY A 7 -50.38 -23.60 -2.92
CA GLY A 7 -51.21 -24.06 -1.81
C GLY A 7 -50.84 -25.44 -1.25
N LYS A 8 -49.63 -25.94 -1.52
CA LYS A 8 -49.20 -27.31 -1.15
C LYS A 8 -48.55 -27.41 0.24
N LEU A 9 -48.44 -26.30 0.98
CA LEU A 9 -47.83 -26.27 2.31
C LEU A 9 -48.84 -26.50 3.42
N THR A 10 -48.44 -27.22 4.46
CA THR A 10 -49.23 -27.35 5.69
C THR A 10 -49.04 -26.13 6.59
N GLN A 11 -49.98 -25.91 7.53
CA GLN A 11 -49.93 -24.84 8.55
C GLN A 11 -48.58 -24.78 9.28
N THR A 12 -48.02 -25.93 9.63
CA THR A 12 -46.71 -26.04 10.30
C THR A 12 -45.52 -25.75 9.39
N GLN A 13 -45.68 -25.76 8.07
CA GLN A 13 -44.61 -25.47 7.11
C GLN A 13 -44.61 -24.00 6.63
N MET A 14 -45.65 -23.23 6.96
CA MET A 14 -45.78 -21.83 6.53
C MET A 14 -44.63 -20.95 7.04
N PHE A 15 -44.19 -21.13 8.29
CA PHE A 15 -43.08 -20.36 8.86
C PHE A 15 -41.74 -20.60 8.12
N LEU A 16 -41.52 -21.82 7.60
CA LEU A 16 -40.32 -22.15 6.82
C LEU A 16 -40.32 -21.40 5.48
N ALA A 17 -41.49 -21.30 4.84
CA ALA A 17 -41.62 -20.56 3.59
C ALA A 17 -41.41 -19.05 3.77
N GLU A 18 -41.92 -18.46 4.86
CA GLU A 18 -41.67 -17.05 5.20
C GLU A 18 -40.20 -16.78 5.49
N ARG A 19 -39.52 -17.66 6.25
CA ARG A 19 -38.08 -17.52 6.52
C ARG A 19 -37.24 -17.64 5.25
N ALA A 20 -37.56 -18.60 4.39
CA ALA A 20 -36.88 -18.75 3.11
C ALA A 20 -37.09 -17.52 2.21
N GLU A 21 -38.29 -16.93 2.22
CA GLU A 21 -38.61 -15.70 1.49
C GLU A 21 -37.83 -14.50 2.00
N MET A 22 -37.77 -14.32 3.33
CA MET A 22 -37.00 -13.27 3.97
C MET A 22 -35.49 -13.40 3.69
N MET A 23 -34.95 -14.62 3.74
CA MET A 23 -33.54 -14.88 3.38
C MET A 23 -33.26 -14.56 1.91
N LEU A 24 -34.17 -14.96 1.01
CA LEU A 24 -34.01 -14.75 -0.43
C LEU A 24 -34.11 -13.26 -0.81
N LEU A 25 -35.01 -12.51 -0.15
CA LEU A 25 -35.09 -11.05 -0.26
C LEU A 25 -33.83 -10.37 0.28
N SER A 26 -33.33 -10.80 1.44
CA SER A 26 -32.09 -10.26 2.02
C SER A 26 -30.87 -10.49 1.11
N LEU A 27 -30.77 -11.69 0.53
CA LEU A 27 -29.70 -12.03 -0.41
C LEU A 27 -29.84 -11.24 -1.73
N ALA A 28 -31.06 -11.06 -2.23
CA ALA A 28 -31.34 -10.26 -3.42
C ALA A 28 -30.98 -8.78 -3.22
N ASN A 29 -31.30 -8.20 -2.06
CA ASN A 29 -30.95 -6.82 -1.75
C ASN A 29 -29.43 -6.64 -1.65
N THR A 30 -28.73 -7.53 -0.95
CA THR A 30 -27.25 -7.44 -0.84
C THR A 30 -26.56 -7.63 -2.19
N THR A 31 -27.09 -8.49 -3.06
CA THR A 31 -26.56 -8.65 -4.44
C THR A 31 -26.88 -7.47 -5.34
N LEU A 32 -28.09 -6.91 -5.28
CA LEU A 32 -28.44 -5.70 -6.03
C LEU A 32 -27.61 -4.50 -5.59
N ASP A 33 -27.46 -4.30 -4.28
CA ASP A 33 -26.57 -3.28 -3.74
C ASP A 33 -25.15 -3.50 -4.28
N SER A 34 -24.61 -4.72 -4.18
CA SER A 34 -23.27 -5.03 -4.70
C SER A 34 -23.11 -4.75 -6.20
N ILE A 35 -24.11 -5.10 -7.02
CA ILE A 35 -24.10 -4.85 -8.46
C ILE A 35 -24.16 -3.35 -8.74
N VAL A 36 -25.06 -2.62 -8.08
CA VAL A 36 -25.15 -1.16 -8.21
C VAL A 36 -23.85 -0.50 -7.78
N TYR A 37 -23.26 -0.92 -6.66
CA TYR A 37 -21.97 -0.41 -6.20
C TYR A 37 -20.81 -0.69 -7.18
N GLN A 38 -20.83 -1.84 -7.86
CA GLN A 38 -19.83 -2.22 -8.86
C GLN A 38 -20.02 -1.43 -10.18
N GLU A 39 -21.24 -1.36 -10.69
CA GLU A 39 -21.57 -0.70 -11.96
C GLU A 39 -21.47 0.83 -11.87
N THR A 40 -21.75 1.42 -10.70
CA THR A 40 -21.61 2.87 -10.49
C THR A 40 -20.17 3.30 -10.18
N GLY A 41 -19.27 2.37 -9.87
CA GLY A 41 -17.91 2.68 -9.42
C GLY A 41 -17.85 3.39 -8.07
N PHE A 42 -18.94 3.44 -7.30
CA PHE A 42 -19.00 4.14 -6.02
C PHE A 42 -17.94 3.64 -5.02
N TRP A 43 -17.62 2.34 -5.02
CA TRP A 43 -16.52 1.79 -4.22
C TRP A 43 -15.18 2.45 -4.53
N GLN A 44 -14.86 2.67 -5.81
CA GLN A 44 -13.60 3.27 -6.24
C GLN A 44 -13.52 4.75 -5.79
N ALA A 45 -14.66 5.46 -5.81
CA ALA A 45 -14.72 6.84 -5.32
C ALA A 45 -14.50 6.92 -3.79
N VAL A 46 -15.16 6.05 -3.02
CA VAL A 46 -14.99 5.99 -1.56
C VAL A 46 -13.59 5.52 -1.18
N GLU A 47 -13.06 4.51 -1.85
CA GLU A 47 -11.69 4.02 -1.63
C GLU A 47 -10.67 5.09 -1.97
N GLY A 48 -10.83 5.79 -3.10
CA GLY A 48 -10.01 6.94 -3.48
C GLY A 48 -10.04 8.04 -2.42
N GLN A 49 -11.21 8.37 -1.87
CA GLN A 49 -11.35 9.38 -0.82
C GLN A 49 -10.68 8.95 0.49
N ARG A 50 -10.83 7.69 0.89
CA ARG A 50 -10.12 7.12 2.06
C ARG A 50 -8.61 7.12 1.84
N VAL A 51 -8.13 6.79 0.64
CA VAL A 51 -6.70 6.88 0.29
C VAL A 51 -6.21 8.31 0.38
N LEU A 52 -6.98 9.29 -0.11
CA LEU A 52 -6.63 10.71 0.00
C LEU A 52 -6.53 11.19 1.45
N GLU A 53 -7.51 10.85 2.29
CA GLU A 53 -7.50 11.15 3.73
C GLU A 53 -6.29 10.53 4.44
N ILE A 54 -5.94 9.29 4.11
CA ILE A 54 -4.73 8.65 4.62
C ILE A 54 -3.51 9.43 4.15
N LEU A 55 -3.40 9.75 2.86
CA LEU A 55 -2.26 10.48 2.31
C LEU A 55 -2.08 11.89 2.89
N GLU A 56 -3.16 12.60 3.23
CA GLU A 56 -3.12 13.91 3.91
C GLU A 56 -2.52 13.82 5.32
N LYS A 57 -2.63 12.68 5.99
CA LYS A 57 -1.97 12.45 7.28
C LYS A 57 -0.45 12.28 7.12
N TYR A 58 0.03 11.79 5.97
CA TYR A 58 1.46 11.53 5.75
C TYR A 58 2.19 12.62 5.00
N LEU A 59 1.49 13.43 4.20
CA LEU A 59 2.09 14.40 3.30
C LEU A 59 1.58 15.82 3.56
N GLN A 60 2.50 16.76 3.51
CA GLN A 60 2.22 18.20 3.63
C GLN A 60 2.68 18.94 2.37
N ASP A 61 1.98 20.01 2.02
CA ASP A 61 2.24 20.76 0.79
C ASP A 61 3.56 21.54 0.85
N HIS A 62 3.96 22.00 2.03
CA HIS A 62 5.18 22.78 2.23
C HIS A 62 6.38 21.92 2.64
N ALA A 63 7.49 22.05 1.93
CA ALA A 63 8.73 21.38 2.31
C ALA A 63 9.29 21.91 3.65
N ARG A 64 9.60 21.01 4.59
CA ARG A 64 10.31 21.35 5.84
C ARG A 64 11.80 21.64 5.60
N LYS A 65 12.42 22.38 6.55
CA LYS A 65 13.88 22.47 6.66
C LYS A 65 14.49 21.07 6.72
N TRP A 66 15.63 20.86 6.07
CA TRP A 66 16.26 19.56 5.90
C TRP A 66 16.46 18.84 7.24
N ALA A 67 15.68 17.77 7.46
CA ALA A 67 15.88 16.82 8.54
C ALA A 67 16.49 15.55 7.93
N GLN A 68 17.47 14.95 8.61
CA GLN A 68 18.07 13.67 8.21
C GLN A 68 17.05 12.56 8.45
N THR A 69 16.14 12.35 7.49
CA THR A 69 15.03 11.40 7.59
C THR A 69 15.48 9.94 7.63
N PHE A 70 16.61 9.63 7.00
CA PHE A 70 17.22 8.30 6.97
C PHE A 70 18.48 8.31 7.83
N PRO A 71 18.62 7.41 8.82
CA PRO A 71 19.83 7.32 9.62
C PRO A 71 21.02 6.89 8.75
N ASP A 72 22.24 7.28 9.13
CA ASP A 72 23.45 6.92 8.36
C ASP A 72 23.65 5.40 8.29
N GLU A 73 23.24 4.67 9.33
CA GLU A 73 23.23 3.22 9.38
C GLU A 73 22.41 2.59 8.23
N PHE A 74 21.26 3.18 7.88
CA PHE A 74 20.43 2.70 6.76
C PHE A 74 21.22 2.70 5.45
N TRP A 75 21.96 3.78 5.21
CA TRP A 75 22.74 3.94 3.98
C TRP A 75 23.90 2.95 3.88
N ILE A 76 24.56 2.67 5.01
CA ILE A 76 25.64 1.67 5.09
C ILE A 76 25.08 0.28 4.77
N LYS A 77 23.96 -0.11 5.41
CA LYS A 77 23.32 -1.41 5.19
C LYS A 77 22.81 -1.58 3.77
N LEU A 78 22.13 -0.57 3.23
CA LEU A 78 21.57 -0.60 1.88
C LEU A 78 22.65 -0.86 0.83
N ILE A 79 23.77 -0.14 0.89
CA ILE A 79 24.85 -0.26 -0.09
C ILE A 79 25.55 -1.61 0.01
N LYS A 80 25.76 -2.11 1.23
CA LYS A 80 26.31 -3.43 1.48
C LYS A 80 25.42 -4.53 0.87
N VAL A 81 24.12 -4.48 1.12
CA VAL A 81 23.15 -5.46 0.59
C VAL A 81 23.05 -5.38 -0.94
N LYS A 82 23.12 -4.17 -1.50
CA LYS A 82 23.16 -3.93 -2.95
C LYS A 82 24.49 -4.35 -3.60
N GLY A 83 25.46 -4.87 -2.83
CA GLY A 83 26.72 -5.43 -3.34
C GLY A 83 27.80 -4.39 -3.65
N TYR A 84 27.66 -3.16 -3.15
CA TYR A 84 28.63 -2.09 -3.41
C TYR A 84 29.67 -1.99 -2.27
N PRO A 85 30.95 -1.71 -2.59
CA PRO A 85 32.04 -1.76 -1.62
C PRO A 85 32.06 -0.57 -0.64
N SER A 86 31.57 0.61 -1.01
CA SER A 86 31.43 1.73 -0.07
C SER A 86 30.44 2.80 -0.54
N TYR A 87 29.80 3.47 0.44
CA TYR A 87 28.93 4.63 0.20
C TYR A 87 29.69 5.83 -0.38
N PHE A 88 30.93 6.04 0.06
CA PHE A 88 31.75 7.17 -0.38
C PHE A 88 32.21 7.07 -1.84
N ALA A 89 32.30 5.86 -2.40
CA ALA A 89 32.62 5.64 -3.81
C ALA A 89 31.45 5.99 -4.75
N LEU A 90 30.22 5.96 -4.24
CA LEU A 90 29.02 6.34 -4.96
C LEU A 90 28.80 7.85 -4.80
N LYS A 91 29.12 8.64 -5.83
CA LYS A 91 28.80 10.08 -5.91
C LYS A 91 27.28 10.34 -5.99
N ARG A 92 26.50 9.86 -4.99
CA ARG A 92 25.04 9.88 -4.89
C ARG A 92 24.34 9.82 -6.26
N PRO A 93 24.63 8.78 -7.07
CA PRO A 93 24.10 8.70 -8.42
C PRO A 93 22.56 8.64 -8.39
N ALA A 94 21.93 9.17 -9.43
CA ALA A 94 20.48 9.37 -9.50
C ALA A 94 19.67 8.09 -9.22
N PHE A 95 20.25 6.91 -9.48
CA PHE A 95 19.58 5.63 -9.24
C PHE A 95 19.32 5.32 -7.77
N VAL A 96 20.10 5.89 -6.84
CA VAL A 96 19.89 5.68 -5.39
C VAL A 96 18.51 6.18 -4.96
N GLY A 97 18.02 7.25 -5.60
CA GLY A 97 16.67 7.74 -5.39
C GLY A 97 15.59 6.74 -5.77
N HIS A 98 15.83 5.87 -6.76
CA HIS A 98 14.88 4.82 -7.14
C HIS A 98 14.76 3.76 -6.04
N TRP A 99 15.88 3.37 -5.41
CA TRP A 99 15.84 2.43 -4.29
C TRP A 99 15.14 3.00 -3.07
N VAL A 100 15.37 4.27 -2.75
CA VAL A 100 14.68 4.93 -1.63
C VAL A 100 13.18 5.04 -1.90
N ASN A 101 12.77 5.30 -3.15
CA ASN A 101 11.36 5.30 -3.51
C ASN A 101 10.75 3.91 -3.34
N ASP A 102 11.38 2.86 -3.87
CA ASP A 102 10.86 1.48 -3.78
C ASP A 102 10.85 0.93 -2.34
N ILE A 103 11.98 1.01 -1.65
CA ILE A 103 12.18 0.41 -0.32
C ILE A 103 11.50 1.25 0.77
N GLY A 104 11.52 2.57 0.62
CA GLY A 104 10.95 3.52 1.56
C GLY A 104 9.50 3.84 1.22
N TYR A 105 9.30 4.73 0.26
CA TYR A 105 8.00 5.39 0.05
C TYR A 105 6.91 4.49 -0.52
N ASP A 106 7.19 3.71 -1.56
CA ASP A 106 6.21 2.91 -2.32
C ASP A 106 5.53 1.82 -1.49
N ARG A 107 6.01 1.59 -0.25
CA ARG A 107 5.53 0.58 0.71
C ARG A 107 4.83 1.19 1.95
N LEU A 108 4.74 2.52 2.05
CA LEU A 108 4.10 3.17 3.20
C LEU A 108 2.58 3.29 3.05
N VAL A 109 2.13 3.86 1.93
CA VAL A 109 0.71 4.13 1.68
C VAL A 109 0.43 4.03 0.18
N PRO A 110 -0.72 3.48 -0.25
CA PRO A 110 -1.12 3.50 -1.65
C PRO A 110 -1.13 4.92 -2.23
N GLY A 111 -0.63 5.09 -3.44
CA GLY A 111 -0.66 6.38 -4.17
C GLY A 111 0.29 7.46 -3.66
N ILE A 112 1.13 7.18 -2.66
CA ILE A 112 2.04 8.17 -2.05
C ILE A 112 3.01 8.80 -3.06
N ARG A 113 3.49 8.02 -4.01
CA ARG A 113 4.42 8.49 -5.05
C ARG A 113 3.76 9.47 -6.03
N GLU A 114 2.50 9.21 -6.40
CA GLU A 114 1.76 10.09 -7.29
C GLU A 114 1.51 11.44 -6.60
N LYS A 115 1.07 11.41 -5.34
CA LYS A 115 0.86 12.63 -4.55
C LYS A 115 2.17 13.39 -4.32
N LEU A 116 3.26 12.70 -4.00
CA LEU A 116 4.61 13.30 -3.89
C LEU A 116 5.06 13.98 -5.18
N ASN A 117 4.82 13.36 -6.34
CA ASN A 117 5.17 13.95 -7.64
C ASN A 117 4.30 15.17 -7.98
N LYS A 118 3.04 15.22 -7.53
CA LYS A 118 2.16 16.39 -7.70
C LYS A 118 2.61 17.57 -6.84
N ILE A 119 2.94 17.33 -5.57
CA ILE A 119 3.36 18.40 -4.65
C ILE A 119 4.82 18.83 -4.86
N ASN A 120 5.67 17.95 -5.39
CA ASN A 120 7.07 18.24 -5.69
C ASN A 120 7.44 17.80 -7.12
N PRO A 121 6.90 18.51 -8.13
CA PRO A 121 7.11 18.18 -9.53
C PRO A 121 8.55 18.43 -9.95
N ARG A 122 8.95 17.76 -11.03
CA ARG A 122 10.22 18.07 -11.71
C ARG A 122 10.09 19.42 -12.43
N LEU A 123 11.14 20.22 -12.33
CA LEU A 123 11.26 21.48 -13.07
C LEU A 123 11.69 21.21 -14.51
N ALA A 124 11.65 22.24 -15.36
CA ALA A 124 12.14 22.17 -16.75
C ALA A 124 13.62 21.73 -16.87
N SER A 125 14.40 21.86 -15.79
CA SER A 125 15.79 21.41 -15.69
C SER A 125 15.95 19.94 -15.29
N ASP A 126 14.86 19.16 -15.30
CA ASP A 126 14.76 17.75 -14.83
C ASP A 126 15.13 17.52 -13.35
N ARG A 127 15.37 18.60 -12.60
CA ARG A 127 15.63 18.58 -11.16
C ARG A 127 14.37 18.94 -10.38
N ARG A 128 14.22 18.39 -9.18
CA ARG A 128 13.18 18.82 -8.23
C ARG A 128 13.71 19.99 -7.39
N ARG A 129 12.80 20.89 -7.01
CA ARG A 129 13.12 22.01 -6.11
C ARG A 129 13.54 21.50 -4.73
N ASN A 130 12.81 20.52 -4.22
CA ASN A 130 12.99 19.94 -2.89
C ASN A 130 13.17 18.42 -2.97
N THR A 131 13.57 17.77 -1.88
CA THR A 131 13.58 16.31 -1.76
C THR A 131 12.22 15.81 -1.25
N HIS A 132 11.78 14.62 -1.66
CA HIS A 132 10.47 14.07 -1.26
C HIS A 132 10.28 13.96 0.26
N HIS A 133 11.33 13.62 1.03
CA HIS A 133 11.24 13.52 2.50
C HIS A 133 10.83 14.83 3.18
N GLN A 134 11.12 15.99 2.57
CA GLN A 134 10.74 17.27 3.17
C GLN A 134 9.23 17.49 3.18
N HIS A 135 8.49 16.74 2.37
CA HIS A 135 7.03 16.77 2.30
C HIS A 135 6.37 15.70 3.17
N THR A 136 7.13 14.88 3.90
CA THR A 136 6.57 13.88 4.81
C THR A 136 6.30 14.50 6.19
N ILE A 137 5.12 14.25 6.75
CA ILE A 137 4.74 14.67 8.09
C ILE A 137 5.44 13.74 9.10
N GLU A 138 6.40 14.28 9.85
CA GLU A 138 7.25 13.51 10.78
C GLU A 138 6.47 12.93 11.97
N GLU A 139 5.32 13.52 12.32
CA GLU A 139 4.58 13.21 13.55
C GLU A 139 4.08 11.76 13.62
N HIS A 140 3.93 11.07 12.49
CA HIS A 140 3.33 9.74 12.48
C HIS A 140 4.30 8.60 12.83
N GLY A 141 5.62 8.82 12.86
CA GLY A 141 6.62 7.80 13.24
C GLY A 141 6.68 6.55 12.33
N GLN A 142 5.72 6.34 11.44
CA GLN A 142 5.60 5.12 10.64
C GLN A 142 6.74 4.96 9.64
N LEU A 143 7.24 6.05 9.06
CA LEU A 143 8.45 5.98 8.24
C LEU A 143 9.64 5.50 9.09
N LYS A 144 9.80 5.99 10.33
CA LYS A 144 10.88 5.54 11.23
C LYS A 144 10.72 4.05 11.57
N THR A 145 9.52 3.61 11.93
CA THR A 145 9.22 2.19 12.21
C THR A 145 9.45 1.30 10.99
N HIS A 146 9.02 1.74 9.81
CA HIS A 146 9.25 1.04 8.55
C HIS A 146 10.74 0.92 8.25
N LEU A 147 11.52 2.00 8.42
CA LEU A 147 12.97 1.97 8.23
C LEU A 147 13.67 1.01 9.19
N ILE A 148 13.24 0.94 10.45
CA ILE A 148 13.77 -0.05 11.41
C ILE A 148 13.53 -1.47 10.90
N LYS A 149 12.31 -1.77 10.43
CA LYS A 149 11.96 -3.08 9.88
C LYS A 149 12.76 -3.42 8.62
N VAL A 150 12.92 -2.45 7.72
CA VAL A 150 13.75 -2.58 6.51
C VAL A 150 15.21 -2.88 6.87
N MET A 151 15.78 -2.15 7.83
CA MET A 151 17.15 -2.39 8.29
C MET A 151 17.31 -3.79 8.89
N ALA A 152 16.31 -4.29 9.62
CA ALA A 152 16.33 -5.67 10.11
C ALA A 152 16.36 -6.70 8.97
N TYR A 153 15.63 -6.48 7.86
CA TYR A 153 15.75 -7.34 6.68
C TYR A 153 17.12 -7.25 6.00
N MET A 154 17.72 -6.05 5.97
CA MET A 154 19.08 -5.88 5.46
C MET A 154 20.12 -6.61 6.30
N ASP A 155 19.93 -6.71 7.62
CA ASP A 155 20.85 -7.40 8.52
C ASP A 155 20.85 -8.92 8.34
N VAL A 156 19.70 -9.49 7.99
CA VAL A 156 19.54 -10.94 7.82
C VAL A 156 19.87 -11.39 6.39
N ALA A 157 19.73 -10.51 5.40
CA ALA A 157 19.96 -10.86 4.01
C ALA A 157 21.46 -10.99 3.66
N ALA A 158 21.81 -12.07 2.97
CA ALA A 158 23.16 -12.30 2.46
C ALA A 158 23.45 -11.51 1.17
N ASN A 159 22.43 -11.17 0.39
CA ASN A 159 22.54 -10.44 -0.87
C ASN A 159 21.24 -9.70 -1.21
N ASP A 160 21.28 -8.90 -2.27
CA ASP A 160 20.15 -8.09 -2.72
C ASP A 160 18.90 -8.91 -3.05
N THR A 161 19.08 -10.06 -3.72
CA THR A 161 17.96 -10.93 -4.11
C THR A 161 17.22 -11.45 -2.88
N GLN A 162 17.95 -11.94 -1.88
CA GLN A 162 17.37 -12.41 -0.63
C GLN A 162 16.72 -11.27 0.14
N PHE A 163 17.35 -10.09 0.16
CA PHE A 163 16.78 -8.89 0.78
C PHE A 163 15.46 -8.50 0.14
N MET A 164 15.39 -8.39 -1.19
CA MET A 164 14.17 -8.01 -1.89
C MET A 164 13.06 -9.03 -1.67
N ARG A 165 13.37 -10.33 -1.62
CA ARG A 165 12.40 -11.38 -1.29
C ARG A 165 11.84 -11.22 0.13
N LEU A 166 12.71 -11.03 1.13
CA LEU A 166 12.29 -10.79 2.52
C LEU A 166 11.46 -9.51 2.64
N LEU A 167 11.88 -8.45 1.95
CA LEU A 167 11.20 -7.16 1.94
C LEU A 167 9.82 -7.26 1.26
N ASN A 168 9.71 -7.94 0.12
CA ASN A 168 8.44 -8.13 -0.59
C ASN A 168 7.46 -8.97 0.21
N ARG A 169 7.95 -9.98 0.94
CA ARG A 169 7.11 -10.79 1.84
C ARG A 169 6.69 -10.03 3.09
N GLY A 170 7.61 -9.28 3.70
CA GLY A 170 7.40 -8.62 4.99
C GLY A 170 6.75 -7.24 4.91
N ALA A 171 6.97 -6.53 3.81
CA ALA A 171 6.47 -5.18 3.54
C ALA A 171 6.22 -5.02 2.02
N PRO A 172 5.20 -5.69 1.46
CA PRO A 172 4.90 -5.65 0.02
C PRO A 172 4.58 -4.22 -0.46
N ARG A 173 4.82 -3.95 -1.75
CA ARG A 173 4.34 -2.72 -2.39
C ARG A 173 2.82 -2.80 -2.54
N PHE A 174 2.17 -1.65 -2.45
CA PHE A 174 0.73 -1.57 -2.73
C PHE A 174 0.49 -1.71 -4.24
N GLY A 175 -0.39 -2.64 -4.63
CA GLY A 175 -0.76 -2.88 -6.03
C GLY A 175 0.13 -3.86 -6.81
N ASP A 176 1.14 -4.46 -6.17
CA ASP A 176 1.96 -5.51 -6.77
C ASP A 176 1.38 -6.91 -6.58
N THR A 177 1.61 -7.79 -7.55
CA THR A 177 1.32 -9.22 -7.42
C THR A 177 2.22 -9.84 -6.35
N TYR A 178 1.62 -10.47 -5.34
CA TYR A 178 2.37 -11.19 -4.31
C TYR A 178 3.18 -12.34 -4.91
N GLU A 179 4.46 -12.44 -4.54
CA GLU A 179 5.25 -13.65 -4.81
C GLU A 179 4.65 -14.80 -3.99
N MET A 180 4.06 -15.78 -4.68
CA MET A 180 3.60 -17.01 -4.05
C MET A 180 4.82 -17.87 -3.69
N PRO A 181 4.90 -18.44 -2.47
CA PRO A 181 5.95 -19.36 -2.09
C PRO A 181 5.71 -20.69 -2.82
N LEU A 182 6.23 -20.82 -4.04
CA LEU A 182 6.15 -22.06 -4.81
C LEU A 182 7.29 -23.04 -4.48
N ASP A 183 8.31 -22.60 -3.74
CA ASP A 183 9.55 -23.36 -3.50
C ASP A 183 9.75 -23.80 -2.03
N ASP A 184 8.75 -23.61 -1.16
CA ASP A 184 8.82 -23.96 0.28
C ASP A 184 8.06 -25.29 0.62
N VAL A 185 7.85 -26.19 -0.36
CA VAL A 185 7.22 -27.52 -0.16
C VAL A 185 8.14 -28.65 -0.61
#